data_AF-A0A813R8B1-F1
#
_entry.id   AF-A0A813R8B1-F1
#
_cell.length_a   1.000
_cell.length_b   1.000
_cell.length_c   1.000
_cell.angle_alpha   90.00
_cell.angle_beta   90.00
_cell.angle_gamma   90.00
#
_symmetry.space_group_name_H-M   'P 1'
#
loop_
_entity.id
_entity.type
_entity.pdbx_description
1 polymer ?
#
loop_
_entity_poly.entity_id
_entity_poly.type
_entity_poly.pdbx_seq_one_letter_code
_entity_poly.pdbx_strand_id
1 'polypeptide(L)'
;MYNSNFTINRLSFLLCIIIIFIFCISIISKINHGSYSQISTTITNKNSKSIQTKFSSDKCQWKFHHYSPSPWELYWYNNIDVLQNNVCPKLIENDQLNKSIRSLEYIINLQKTIYNKSFLSNEYDELFSKMYYQSECSSTSQSDRMVSQYIEPLIGLLRDPLTICSYQNLPSKLQTSEENGVQSKRFFLLGPSAPYNNFQTSTISIAPWLYQQDSQKILMDIGASLFNGVNDPNTVSSLIGARWFYEYFRLHSLSFDRIIAFEATQYSPQTYWQQIPDDIIGLLTFINVGVANTGKFNPWNILKSIAKINDYVIIKLDIDNSILENELIQQILNDKSISSLIDECFFEMHVTVNEMKRYWGAPQGQLKDSYIIFTKLRQLGIRMHSWP
;
A
#
# COMPACT_ATOMS: atom_id res chain seq x y z
N MET A 1 -41.79 41.23 56.37
CA MET A 1 -41.99 40.10 57.28
C MET A 1 -41.99 38.83 56.44
N TYR A 2 -41.08 37.89 56.74
CA TYR A 2 -41.00 36.50 56.22
C TYR A 2 -40.74 36.34 54.69
N ASN A 3 -39.90 35.44 54.17
CA ASN A 3 -39.03 34.46 54.80
C ASN A 3 -37.90 34.06 53.83
N SER A 4 -36.72 33.84 54.40
CA SER A 4 -35.64 32.98 53.95
C SER A 4 -36.09 31.59 53.48
N ASN A 5 -35.48 31.07 52.41
CA ASN A 5 -34.89 29.71 52.29
C ASN A 5 -34.86 29.22 50.84
N PHE A 6 -33.76 29.45 50.11
CA PHE A 6 -33.49 28.71 48.86
C PHE A 6 -31.99 28.65 48.56
N THR A 7 -31.18 28.17 49.51
CA THR A 7 -29.71 28.03 49.37
C THR A 7 -29.21 26.63 49.74
N ILE A 8 -30.03 25.61 49.58
CA ILE A 8 -29.62 24.21 49.73
C ILE A 8 -30.12 23.42 48.51
N ASN A 9 -29.47 23.61 47.36
CA ASN A 9 -29.59 22.64 46.25
C ASN A 9 -28.50 22.76 45.18
N ARG A 10 -27.71 23.85 45.15
CA ARG A 10 -26.61 23.97 44.17
C ARG A 10 -25.45 23.01 44.44
N LEU A 11 -25.14 22.72 45.71
CA LEU A 11 -24.03 21.82 46.04
C LEU A 11 -24.37 20.35 45.70
N SER A 12 -25.61 19.92 45.94
CA SER A 12 -26.08 18.57 45.59
C SER A 12 -26.10 18.36 44.08
N PHE A 13 -26.53 19.38 43.32
CA PHE A 13 -26.53 19.33 41.86
C PHE A 13 -25.12 19.27 41.27
N LEU A 14 -24.18 20.06 41.82
CA LEU A 14 -22.78 20.04 41.38
C LEU A 14 -22.11 18.69 41.67
N LEU A 15 -22.38 18.09 42.83
CA LEU A 15 -21.87 16.78 43.20
C LEU A 15 -22.41 15.68 42.27
N CYS A 16 -23.69 15.77 41.89
CA CYS A 16 -24.33 14.84 40.97
C CYS A 16 -23.68 14.89 39.57
N ILE A 17 -23.40 16.10 39.07
CA ILE A 17 -22.70 16.30 37.78
C ILE A 17 -21.28 15.74 37.82
N ILE A 18 -20.53 15.97 38.90
CA ILE A 18 -19.16 15.46 39.05
C ILE A 18 -19.16 13.93 39.10
N ILE A 19 -20.10 13.30 39.81
CA ILE A 19 -20.20 11.84 39.87
C ILE A 19 -20.55 11.26 38.48
N ILE A 20 -21.48 11.86 37.74
CA ILE A 20 -21.80 11.45 36.37
C ILE A 20 -20.58 11.60 35.46
N PHE A 21 -19.83 12.69 35.58
CA PHE A 21 -18.64 12.92 34.75
C PHE A 21 -17.52 11.91 35.05
N ILE A 22 -17.29 11.57 36.33
CA ILE A 22 -16.33 10.53 36.73
C ILE A 22 -16.78 9.15 36.24
N PHE A 23 -18.09 8.86 36.30
CA PHE A 23 -18.63 7.58 35.81
C PHE A 23 -18.53 7.47 34.28
N CYS A 24 -18.78 8.56 33.55
CA CYS A 24 -18.61 8.64 32.09
C CYS A 24 -17.13 8.47 31.69
N ILE A 25 -16.19 9.11 32.40
CA ILE A 25 -14.74 8.93 32.16
C ILE A 25 -14.33 7.48 32.44
N SER A 26 -14.86 6.84 33.50
CA SER A 26 -14.56 5.44 33.82
C SER A 26 -15.14 4.46 32.78
N ILE A 27 -16.33 4.75 32.23
CA ILE A 27 -16.93 3.96 31.15
C ILE A 27 -16.14 4.15 29.85
N ILE A 28 -15.75 5.36 29.50
CA ILE A 28 -14.93 5.63 28.29
C ILE A 28 -13.54 4.99 28.43
N SER A 29 -12.94 5.02 29.62
CA SER A 29 -11.69 4.31 29.94
C SER A 29 -11.82 2.79 29.78
N LYS A 30 -12.97 2.20 30.15
CA LYS A 30 -13.24 0.76 29.95
C LYS A 30 -13.56 0.38 28.51
N ILE A 31 -14.13 1.29 27.72
CA ILE A 31 -14.43 1.04 26.29
C ILE A 31 -13.16 1.17 25.43
N ASN A 32 -12.23 2.06 25.79
CA ASN A 32 -10.93 2.19 25.09
C ASN A 32 -9.89 1.13 25.47
N HIS A 33 -10.15 0.30 26.49
CA HIS A 33 -9.46 -0.96 26.71
C HIS A 33 -10.26 -2.16 26.17
N GLY A 34 -10.97 -1.95 25.05
CA GLY A 34 -11.40 -3.02 24.17
C GLY A 34 -10.22 -3.95 23.90
N SER A 35 -10.22 -5.07 24.60
CA SER A 35 -9.22 -6.10 24.53
C SER A 35 -9.02 -6.48 23.07
N TYR A 36 -7.87 -6.14 22.51
CA TYR A 36 -7.16 -7.10 21.68
C TYR A 36 -6.93 -8.30 22.57
N SER A 37 -7.92 -9.20 22.63
CA SER A 37 -7.69 -10.53 23.13
C SER A 37 -6.59 -11.09 22.26
N GLN A 38 -5.41 -11.24 22.87
CA GLN A 38 -4.43 -12.18 22.37
C GLN A 38 -5.19 -13.48 22.18
N ILE A 39 -5.51 -13.82 20.93
CA ILE A 39 -5.77 -15.19 20.54
C ILE A 39 -4.42 -15.88 20.73
N SER A 40 -4.11 -16.18 21.98
CA SER A 40 -3.06 -17.10 22.35
C SER A 40 -3.64 -18.45 22.01
N THR A 41 -3.51 -18.84 20.73
CA THR A 41 -3.63 -20.24 20.36
C THR A 41 -2.57 -20.98 21.16
N THR A 42 -3.00 -21.60 22.26
CA THR A 42 -2.25 -22.63 22.97
C THR A 42 -2.09 -23.80 22.00
N ILE A 43 -1.10 -23.69 21.11
CA ILE A 43 -0.58 -24.82 20.34
C ILE A 43 0.05 -25.72 21.39
N THR A 44 -0.71 -26.73 21.79
CA THR A 44 -0.20 -27.80 22.65
C THR A 44 0.87 -28.53 21.85
N ASN A 45 2.13 -28.27 22.22
CA ASN A 45 3.33 -28.94 21.73
C ASN A 45 3.28 -30.42 22.14
N LYS A 46 2.49 -31.23 21.42
CA LYS A 46 2.56 -32.69 21.47
C LYS A 46 3.45 -33.17 20.34
N ASN A 47 4.70 -33.48 20.69
CA ASN A 47 5.60 -34.37 19.97
C ASN A 47 5.74 -34.10 18.46
N SER A 48 6.33 -32.96 18.08
CA SER A 48 6.94 -32.83 16.76
C SER A 48 8.25 -33.64 16.75
N LYS A 49 8.15 -34.91 16.35
CA LYS A 49 9.32 -35.61 15.80
C LYS A 49 9.83 -34.75 14.67
N SER A 50 11.05 -34.22 14.82
CA SER A 50 11.74 -33.45 13.80
C SER A 50 11.98 -34.34 12.59
N ILE A 51 11.04 -34.33 11.66
CA ILE A 51 11.25 -34.86 10.32
C ILE A 51 12.23 -33.87 9.66
N GLN A 52 13.52 -34.09 9.89
CA GLN A 52 14.58 -33.53 9.05
C GLN A 52 14.47 -34.20 7.69
N THR A 53 13.49 -33.81 6.89
CA THR A 53 13.54 -34.05 5.46
C THR A 53 14.77 -33.32 4.96
N LYS A 54 15.79 -34.08 4.53
CA LYS A 54 16.87 -33.58 3.66
C LYS A 54 16.22 -33.04 2.39
N PHE A 55 15.74 -31.81 2.43
CA PHE A 55 15.39 -31.08 1.22
C PHE A 55 16.70 -30.88 0.47
N SER A 56 16.80 -31.52 -0.69
CA SER A 56 17.85 -31.20 -1.67
C SER A 56 17.88 -29.69 -1.82
N SER A 57 19.04 -29.07 -1.58
CA SER A 57 19.24 -27.63 -1.57
C SER A 57 19.28 -27.05 -2.98
N ASP A 58 18.38 -27.48 -3.85
CA ASP A 58 18.23 -26.90 -5.17
C ASP A 58 17.67 -25.50 -4.97
N LYS A 59 18.58 -24.52 -4.91
CA LYS A 59 18.25 -23.11 -4.73
C LYS A 59 17.60 -22.61 -6.01
N CYS A 60 16.29 -22.76 -6.10
CA CYS A 60 15.49 -22.11 -7.12
C CYS A 60 15.38 -20.61 -6.81
N GLN A 61 15.50 -19.78 -7.83
CA GLN A 61 15.23 -18.34 -7.77
C GLN A 61 14.06 -18.01 -8.69
N TRP A 62 13.18 -17.14 -8.23
CA TRP A 62 12.12 -16.59 -9.08
C TRP A 62 12.63 -15.31 -9.72
N LYS A 63 12.61 -15.26 -11.05
CA LYS A 63 12.97 -14.06 -11.79
C LYS A 63 11.75 -13.50 -12.50
N PHE A 64 11.62 -12.19 -12.49
CA PHE A 64 10.65 -11.52 -13.34
C PHE A 64 10.94 -11.86 -14.81
N HIS A 65 9.91 -12.29 -15.53
CA HIS A 65 9.97 -12.62 -16.94
C HIS A 65 9.39 -11.48 -17.78
N HIS A 66 8.12 -11.13 -17.56
CA HIS A 66 7.46 -10.07 -18.32
C HIS A 66 6.21 -9.55 -17.61
N TYR A 67 5.75 -8.39 -18.06
CA TYR A 67 4.50 -7.78 -17.68
C TYR A 67 3.49 -7.91 -18.82
N SER A 68 2.24 -8.25 -18.50
CA SER A 68 1.13 -8.28 -19.45
C SER A 68 0.00 -7.38 -18.97
N PRO A 69 -0.31 -6.28 -19.67
CA PRO A 69 -1.49 -5.47 -19.36
C PRO A 69 -2.78 -6.24 -19.67
N SER A 70 -3.84 -5.98 -18.92
CA SER A 70 -5.17 -6.51 -19.22
C SER A 70 -5.76 -5.86 -20.48
N PRO A 71 -6.74 -6.49 -21.14
CA PRO A 71 -7.52 -5.85 -22.20
C PRO A 71 -8.10 -4.50 -21.78
N TRP A 72 -8.53 -4.36 -20.52
CA TRP A 72 -9.06 -3.10 -20.00
C TRP A 72 -7.98 -2.02 -19.87
N GLU A 73 -6.80 -2.36 -19.36
CA GLU A 73 -5.65 -1.45 -19.31
C GLU A 73 -5.18 -1.04 -20.71
N LEU A 74 -5.07 -1.99 -21.64
CA LEU A 74 -4.71 -1.72 -23.04
C LEU A 74 -5.68 -0.75 -23.71
N TYR A 75 -6.98 -0.87 -23.43
CA TYR A 75 -7.96 0.09 -23.92
C TYR A 75 -7.64 1.51 -23.46
N TRP A 76 -7.37 1.71 -22.17
CA TRP A 76 -7.00 3.01 -21.63
C TRP A 76 -5.68 3.53 -22.22
N TYR A 77 -4.64 2.69 -22.21
CA TYR A 77 -3.32 3.03 -22.72
C TYR A 77 -3.36 3.48 -24.19
N ASN A 78 -4.05 2.72 -25.05
CA ASN A 78 -4.11 3.00 -26.49
C ASN A 78 -4.96 4.22 -26.85
N ASN A 79 -5.84 4.68 -25.95
CA ASN A 79 -6.74 5.80 -26.18
C ASN A 79 -6.45 7.01 -25.29
N ILE A 80 -5.33 6.99 -24.54
CA ILE A 80 -5.08 7.98 -23.48
C ILE A 80 -4.97 9.41 -23.99
N ASP A 81 -4.52 9.61 -25.23
CA ASP A 81 -4.46 10.93 -25.88
C ASP A 81 -5.82 11.65 -25.90
N VAL A 82 -6.91 10.87 -26.06
CA VAL A 82 -8.29 11.36 -26.05
C VAL A 82 -8.87 11.28 -24.64
N LEU A 83 -8.67 10.16 -23.95
CA LEU A 83 -9.30 9.89 -22.66
C LEU A 83 -8.81 10.82 -21.54
N GLN A 84 -7.58 11.32 -21.58
CA GLN A 84 -7.05 12.22 -20.55
C GLN A 84 -7.85 13.51 -20.36
N ASN A 85 -8.58 13.95 -21.40
CA ASN A 85 -9.43 15.14 -21.34
C ASN A 85 -10.88 14.83 -20.93
N ASN A 86 -11.23 13.54 -20.82
CA ASN A 86 -12.60 13.05 -20.59
C ASN A 86 -12.60 11.85 -19.63
N VAL A 87 -11.75 11.87 -18.59
CA VAL A 87 -11.55 10.70 -17.71
C VAL A 87 -12.84 10.34 -16.97
N CYS A 88 -13.46 11.30 -16.29
CA CYS A 88 -14.71 11.01 -15.57
C CYS A 88 -15.89 10.68 -16.49
N PRO A 89 -16.18 11.44 -17.56
CA PRO A 89 -17.21 11.05 -18.53
C PRO A 89 -17.04 9.62 -19.04
N LYS A 90 -15.80 9.16 -19.24
CA LYS A 90 -15.53 7.80 -19.64
C LYS A 90 -15.78 6.78 -18.52
N LEU A 91 -15.28 7.03 -17.32
CA LEU A 91 -15.42 6.10 -16.19
C LEU A 91 -16.88 5.89 -15.75
N ILE A 92 -17.75 6.87 -15.93
CA ILE A 92 -19.19 6.75 -15.61
C ILE A 92 -19.99 5.99 -16.66
N GLU A 93 -19.43 5.68 -17.83
CA GLU A 93 -20.11 4.82 -18.80
C GLU A 93 -20.38 3.44 -18.17
N ASN A 94 -21.56 2.86 -18.42
CA ASN A 94 -22.02 1.63 -17.77
C ASN A 94 -21.00 0.49 -17.80
N ASP A 95 -20.31 0.28 -18.94
CA ASP A 95 -19.27 -0.74 -19.05
C ASP A 95 -18.08 -0.45 -18.12
N GLN A 96 -17.56 0.77 -18.12
CA GLN A 96 -16.40 1.17 -17.30
C GLN A 96 -16.73 1.19 -15.81
N LEU A 97 -17.93 1.64 -15.45
CA LEU A 97 -18.44 1.61 -14.09
C LEU A 97 -18.58 0.18 -13.57
N ASN A 98 -19.17 -0.72 -14.37
CA ASN A 98 -19.32 -2.12 -13.99
C ASN A 98 -17.97 -2.82 -13.80
N LYS A 99 -16.99 -2.55 -14.69
CA LYS A 99 -15.61 -3.05 -14.54
C LYS A 99 -14.97 -2.53 -13.26
N SER A 100 -15.11 -1.24 -12.98
CA SER A 100 -14.59 -0.58 -11.77
C SER A 100 -15.18 -1.18 -10.49
N ILE A 101 -16.51 -1.38 -10.43
CA ILE A 101 -17.20 -2.03 -9.31
C ILE A 101 -16.68 -3.45 -9.11
N ARG A 102 -16.66 -4.28 -10.17
CA ARG A 102 -16.23 -5.68 -10.09
C ARG A 102 -14.78 -5.81 -9.65
N SER A 103 -13.89 -4.99 -10.20
CA SER A 103 -12.48 -4.96 -9.82
C SER A 103 -12.28 -4.54 -8.37
N LEU A 104 -12.93 -3.45 -7.93
CA LEU A 104 -12.76 -2.99 -6.55
C LEU A 104 -13.34 -3.99 -5.54
N GLU A 105 -14.50 -4.59 -5.81
CA GLU A 105 -15.06 -5.65 -4.96
C GLU A 105 -14.12 -6.85 -4.85
N TYR A 106 -13.50 -7.24 -5.97
CA TYR A 106 -12.52 -8.31 -5.99
C TYR A 106 -11.30 -7.98 -5.14
N ILE A 107 -10.70 -6.81 -5.31
CA ILE A 107 -9.53 -6.36 -4.53
C ILE A 107 -9.88 -6.29 -3.04
N ILE A 108 -10.99 -5.67 -2.66
CA ILE A 108 -11.42 -5.58 -1.26
C ILE A 108 -11.62 -6.98 -0.64
N ASN A 109 -12.16 -7.93 -1.40
CA ASN A 109 -12.33 -9.29 -0.91
C ASN A 109 -10.99 -10.01 -0.73
N LEU A 110 -10.03 -9.80 -1.65
CA LEU A 110 -8.68 -10.35 -1.54
C LEU A 110 -7.92 -9.77 -0.36
N GLN A 111 -8.03 -8.46 -0.10
CA GLN A 111 -7.38 -7.81 1.02
C GLN A 111 -7.89 -8.28 2.40
N LYS A 112 -9.08 -8.87 2.48
CA LYS A 112 -9.63 -9.43 3.73
C LYS A 112 -9.08 -10.81 4.08
N THR A 113 -8.51 -11.52 3.11
CA THR A 113 -8.11 -12.91 3.27
C THR A 113 -6.71 -13.12 2.74
N ILE A 114 -5.78 -13.58 3.59
CA ILE A 114 -4.44 -14.01 3.14
C ILE A 114 -4.54 -15.19 2.15
N TYR A 115 -5.63 -15.95 2.21
CA TYR A 115 -5.85 -17.15 1.42
C TYR A 115 -7.27 -17.19 0.88
N ASN A 116 -7.44 -17.11 -0.44
CA ASN A 116 -8.72 -17.40 -1.06
C ASN A 116 -8.59 -18.46 -2.15
N LYS A 117 -8.92 -19.70 -1.78
CA LYS A 117 -8.75 -20.89 -2.62
C LYS A 117 -9.67 -20.92 -3.85
N SER A 118 -10.71 -20.07 -3.91
CA SER A 118 -11.83 -20.25 -4.86
C SER A 118 -12.01 -19.16 -5.91
N PHE A 119 -11.03 -18.27 -6.15
CA PHE A 119 -11.29 -17.05 -6.94
C PHE A 119 -10.45 -16.89 -8.22
N LEU A 120 -9.77 -17.94 -8.68
CA LEU A 120 -9.16 -17.94 -10.01
C LEU A 120 -10.25 -18.25 -11.06
N SER A 121 -11.10 -17.26 -11.32
CA SER A 121 -11.96 -17.25 -12.50
C SER A 121 -11.22 -16.53 -13.63
N ASN A 122 -11.22 -17.11 -14.83
CA ASN A 122 -10.72 -16.46 -16.05
C ASN A 122 -11.45 -15.13 -16.34
N GLU A 123 -12.61 -14.91 -15.69
CA GLU A 123 -13.36 -13.65 -15.71
C GLU A 123 -12.53 -12.42 -15.36
N TYR A 124 -11.52 -12.58 -14.49
CA TYR A 124 -10.68 -11.45 -14.04
C TYR A 124 -9.49 -11.17 -14.96
N ASP A 125 -9.20 -12.05 -15.92
CA ASP A 125 -8.12 -11.84 -16.91
C ASP A 125 -8.39 -10.63 -17.81
N GLU A 126 -9.67 -10.32 -18.04
CA GLU A 126 -10.07 -9.14 -18.81
C GLU A 126 -9.85 -7.83 -18.03
N LEU A 127 -9.87 -7.91 -16.69
CA LEU A 127 -9.86 -6.75 -15.80
C LEU A 127 -8.47 -6.46 -15.23
N PHE A 128 -7.72 -7.49 -14.84
CA PHE A 128 -6.46 -7.33 -14.12
C PHE A 128 -5.24 -7.66 -14.96
N SER A 129 -4.22 -6.82 -14.81
CA SER A 129 -2.92 -7.02 -15.44
C SER A 129 -2.12 -8.08 -14.66
N LYS A 130 -1.07 -8.62 -15.27
CA LYS A 130 -0.30 -9.75 -14.70
C LYS A 130 1.20 -9.50 -14.76
N MET A 131 1.88 -9.84 -13.67
CA MET A 131 3.34 -9.95 -13.57
C MET A 131 3.70 -11.43 -13.69
N TYR A 132 4.56 -11.78 -14.66
CA TYR A 132 4.99 -13.16 -14.87
C TYR A 132 6.39 -13.37 -14.33
N TYR A 133 6.60 -14.51 -13.68
CA TYR A 133 7.87 -14.93 -13.12
C TYR A 133 8.22 -16.34 -13.60
N GLN A 134 9.52 -16.60 -13.74
CA GLN A 134 10.06 -17.91 -14.11
C GLN A 134 10.96 -18.42 -12.99
N SER A 135 10.81 -19.69 -12.62
CA SER A 135 11.73 -20.33 -11.69
C SER A 135 12.99 -20.79 -12.43
N GLU A 136 14.14 -20.36 -11.94
CA GLU A 136 15.45 -20.86 -12.35
C GLU A 136 16.06 -21.67 -11.22
N CYS A 137 16.27 -22.96 -11.43
CA CYS A 137 16.83 -23.87 -10.45
C CYS A 137 18.15 -24.45 -10.98
N SER A 138 19.08 -24.77 -10.07
CA SER A 138 20.34 -25.45 -10.45
C SER A 138 20.13 -26.81 -11.10
N SER A 139 19.00 -27.48 -10.81
CA SER A 139 18.58 -28.73 -11.45
C SER A 139 17.61 -28.46 -12.61
N THR A 140 17.91 -29.03 -13.77
CA THR A 140 17.20 -28.77 -15.04
C THR A 140 15.76 -29.28 -15.08
N SER A 141 15.33 -30.12 -14.12
CA SER A 141 13.98 -30.68 -14.09
C SER A 141 12.95 -29.77 -13.43
N GLN A 142 13.39 -28.72 -12.73
CA GLN A 142 12.52 -27.73 -12.08
C GLN A 142 12.72 -26.31 -12.63
N SER A 143 13.74 -26.08 -13.46
CA SER A 143 13.86 -24.85 -14.24
C SER A 143 12.68 -24.73 -15.22
N ASP A 144 12.20 -23.50 -15.43
CA ASP A 144 11.15 -23.12 -16.40
C ASP A 144 9.70 -23.23 -15.93
N ARG A 145 9.43 -23.31 -14.62
CA ARG A 145 8.06 -23.09 -14.14
C ARG A 145 7.72 -21.61 -14.28
N MET A 146 6.73 -21.31 -15.12
CA MET A 146 6.18 -19.98 -15.24
C MET A 146 4.98 -19.82 -14.32
N VAL A 147 4.86 -18.66 -13.70
CA VAL A 147 3.78 -18.30 -12.78
C VAL A 147 3.38 -16.87 -13.02
N SER A 148 2.14 -16.51 -12.69
CA SER A 148 1.64 -15.14 -12.83
C SER A 148 1.06 -14.64 -11.52
N GLN A 149 1.28 -13.38 -11.21
CA GLN A 149 0.63 -12.68 -10.10
C GLN A 149 -0.16 -11.49 -10.63
N TYR A 150 -1.41 -11.33 -10.21
CA TYR A 150 -2.21 -10.18 -10.63
C TYR A 150 -1.67 -8.87 -10.05
N ILE A 151 -2.00 -7.77 -10.74
CA ILE A 151 -1.83 -6.39 -10.28
C ILE A 151 -3.02 -5.57 -10.80
N GLU A 152 -3.45 -4.55 -10.06
CA GLU A 152 -4.52 -3.68 -10.53
C GLU A 152 -4.16 -3.02 -11.88
N PRO A 153 -5.14 -2.84 -12.77
CA PRO A 153 -4.87 -2.27 -14.08
C PRO A 153 -4.60 -0.75 -13.99
N LEU A 154 -3.74 -0.23 -14.86
CA LEU A 154 -3.58 1.21 -15.07
C LEU A 154 -4.79 1.74 -15.86
N ILE A 155 -5.75 2.34 -15.18
CA ILE A 155 -6.99 2.87 -15.77
C ILE A 155 -7.40 4.21 -15.16
N GLY A 156 -8.22 4.98 -15.86
CA GLY A 156 -8.73 6.25 -15.36
C GLY A 156 -7.62 7.21 -14.95
N LEU A 157 -7.75 7.76 -13.75
CA LEU A 157 -6.77 8.64 -13.08
C LEU A 157 -5.61 7.88 -12.42
N LEU A 158 -5.45 6.58 -12.71
CA LEU A 158 -4.49 5.66 -12.07
C LEU A 158 -4.72 5.46 -10.56
N ARG A 159 -5.91 5.83 -10.07
CA ARG A 159 -6.32 5.80 -8.66
C ARG A 159 -7.56 4.93 -8.49
N ASP A 160 -8.13 4.89 -7.28
CA ASP A 160 -9.46 4.30 -7.06
C ASP A 160 -10.47 4.94 -8.03
N PRO A 161 -10.98 4.19 -9.02
CA PRO A 161 -11.82 4.78 -10.05
C PRO A 161 -13.14 5.28 -9.48
N LEU A 162 -13.59 4.79 -8.32
CA LEU A 162 -14.92 5.05 -7.77
C LEU A 162 -14.99 6.26 -6.82
N THR A 163 -13.91 7.03 -6.67
CA THR A 163 -13.85 8.09 -5.63
C THR A 163 -13.75 9.52 -6.15
N ILE A 164 -13.11 9.76 -7.29
CA ILE A 164 -12.91 11.12 -7.82
C ILE A 164 -14.11 11.58 -8.65
N CYS A 165 -14.70 10.69 -9.43
CA CYS A 165 -15.81 11.01 -10.32
C CYS A 165 -17.16 10.97 -9.59
N SER A 166 -18.12 11.76 -10.07
CA SER A 166 -19.48 11.76 -9.53
C SER A 166 -20.30 10.61 -10.11
N TYR A 167 -20.52 9.56 -9.32
CA TYR A 167 -21.31 8.40 -9.71
C TYR A 167 -22.72 8.45 -9.15
N GLN A 168 -23.70 8.09 -9.98
CA GLN A 168 -25.06 7.79 -9.53
C GLN A 168 -25.17 6.29 -9.26
N ASN A 169 -25.79 5.89 -8.14
CA ASN A 169 -26.12 4.49 -7.82
C ASN A 169 -24.93 3.55 -7.52
N LEU A 170 -23.85 4.04 -6.90
CA LEU A 170 -22.82 3.14 -6.37
C LEU A 170 -23.40 2.24 -5.26
N PRO A 171 -23.04 0.93 -5.22
CA PRO A 171 -23.35 0.07 -4.08
C PRO A 171 -22.89 0.72 -2.77
N SER A 172 -23.74 0.73 -1.74
CA SER A 172 -23.47 1.42 -0.47
C SER A 172 -22.15 1.01 0.19
N LYS A 173 -21.76 -0.26 0.07
CA LYS A 173 -20.49 -0.81 0.58
C LYS A 173 -19.24 -0.25 -0.13
N LEU A 174 -19.39 0.34 -1.31
CA LEU A 174 -18.29 0.91 -2.09
C LEU A 174 -18.23 2.45 -2.01
N GLN A 175 -19.28 3.07 -1.47
CA GLN A 175 -19.30 4.52 -1.25
C GLN A 175 -18.27 4.90 -0.18
N THR A 176 -17.56 6.00 -0.40
CA THR A 176 -16.64 6.63 0.56
C THR A 176 -17.08 8.05 0.82
N SER A 177 -16.77 8.60 2.00
CA SER A 177 -16.87 10.05 2.19
C SER A 177 -15.87 10.78 1.29
N GLU A 178 -16.20 11.99 0.83
CA GLU A 178 -15.47 12.71 -0.23
C GLU A 178 -13.99 12.96 0.10
N GLU A 179 -13.65 13.37 1.32
CA GLU A 179 -12.25 13.63 1.72
C GLU A 179 -11.39 12.36 1.78
N ASN A 180 -12.00 11.21 2.08
CA ASN A 180 -11.32 9.90 2.06
C ASN A 180 -11.15 9.34 0.64
N GLY A 181 -11.85 9.91 -0.34
CA GLY A 181 -11.90 9.38 -1.70
C GLY A 181 -10.60 9.59 -2.47
N VAL A 182 -10.03 10.80 -2.39
CA VAL A 182 -8.82 11.17 -3.16
C VAL A 182 -7.62 10.34 -2.77
N GLN A 183 -7.50 10.08 -1.47
CA GLN A 183 -6.43 9.37 -0.79
C GLN A 183 -6.70 7.86 -0.66
N SER A 184 -7.71 7.35 -1.37
CA SER A 184 -8.16 5.96 -1.28
C SER A 184 -7.08 4.99 -1.79
N LYS A 185 -6.73 4.03 -0.93
CA LYS A 185 -5.77 2.96 -1.20
C LYS A 185 -6.47 1.62 -1.48
N ARG A 186 -7.80 1.63 -1.60
CA ARG A 186 -8.63 0.40 -1.72
C ARG A 186 -8.42 -0.33 -3.05
N PHE A 187 -7.95 0.38 -4.08
CA PHE A 187 -7.71 -0.17 -5.41
C PHE A 187 -6.30 -0.76 -5.57
N PHE A 188 -5.47 -0.73 -4.53
CA PHE A 188 -4.15 -1.37 -4.56
C PHE A 188 -4.25 -2.88 -4.40
N LEU A 189 -3.64 -3.62 -5.33
CA LEU A 189 -3.48 -5.06 -5.22
C LEU A 189 -2.01 -5.39 -4.92
N LEU A 190 -1.64 -5.33 -3.63
CA LEU A 190 -0.25 -5.53 -3.19
C LEU A 190 0.14 -7.00 -3.18
N GLY A 191 1.43 -7.27 -3.28
CA GLY A 191 2.02 -8.61 -3.31
C GLY A 191 1.43 -9.61 -2.30
N PRO A 192 1.23 -9.25 -1.01
CA PRO A 192 0.65 -10.15 -0.03
C PRO A 192 -0.80 -10.59 -0.30
N SER A 193 -1.63 -9.74 -0.90
CA SER A 193 -3.03 -10.06 -1.24
C SER A 193 -3.22 -10.44 -2.72
N ALA A 194 -2.22 -10.17 -3.56
CA ALA A 194 -2.30 -10.39 -5.00
C ALA A 194 -2.28 -11.89 -5.34
N PRO A 195 -3.35 -12.43 -5.98
CA PRO A 195 -3.41 -13.84 -6.28
C PRO A 195 -2.28 -14.24 -7.22
N TYR A 196 -1.66 -15.36 -6.90
CA TYR A 196 -0.59 -15.99 -7.64
C TYR A 196 -1.11 -17.32 -8.23
N ASN A 197 -0.92 -17.52 -9.52
CA ASN A 197 -1.31 -18.72 -10.24
C ASN A 197 -0.08 -19.56 -10.56
N ASN A 198 -0.04 -20.77 -9.99
CA ASN A 198 0.91 -21.81 -10.33
C ASN A 198 0.19 -22.88 -11.15
N PHE A 199 0.48 -22.95 -12.46
CA PHE A 199 -0.17 -23.89 -13.39
C PHE A 199 0.01 -25.38 -13.04
N GLN A 200 0.88 -25.71 -12.08
CA GLN A 200 1.19 -27.09 -11.68
C GLN A 200 0.54 -27.54 -10.38
N THR A 201 -0.04 -26.64 -9.57
CA THR A 201 -0.59 -27.00 -8.26
C THR A 201 -1.95 -26.36 -8.01
N SER A 202 -2.91 -27.13 -7.50
CA SER A 202 -4.23 -26.63 -7.08
C SER A 202 -4.23 -25.89 -5.74
N THR A 203 -3.07 -25.79 -5.08
CA THR A 203 -2.89 -25.03 -3.84
C THR A 203 -2.43 -23.63 -4.16
N ILE A 204 -3.33 -22.66 -3.98
CA ILE A 204 -2.99 -21.24 -3.97
C ILE A 204 -2.10 -20.99 -2.75
N SER A 205 -0.86 -20.62 -3.01
CA SER A 205 0.13 -20.24 -2.01
C SER A 205 0.42 -18.75 -2.14
N ILE A 206 0.87 -18.12 -1.06
CA ILE A 206 1.48 -16.79 -1.14
C ILE A 206 2.65 -16.86 -2.13
N ALA A 207 2.89 -15.76 -2.84
CA ALA A 207 3.96 -15.70 -3.80
C ALA A 207 5.29 -16.13 -3.13
N PRO A 208 6.00 -17.14 -3.68
CA PRO A 208 7.12 -17.76 -3.00
C PRO A 208 8.29 -16.81 -2.75
N TRP A 209 8.39 -15.72 -3.52
CA TRP A 209 9.41 -14.69 -3.32
C TRP A 209 9.22 -13.88 -2.03
N LEU A 210 8.01 -13.80 -1.46
CA LEU A 210 7.74 -13.07 -0.21
C LEU A 210 8.33 -13.75 1.04
N TYR A 211 8.62 -15.05 0.97
CA TYR A 211 9.13 -15.87 2.08
C TYR A 211 10.45 -16.56 1.75
N GLN A 212 11.25 -15.98 0.86
CA GLN A 212 12.57 -16.53 0.58
C GLN A 212 13.41 -16.56 1.85
N GLN A 213 14.05 -17.70 2.10
CA GLN A 213 15.02 -17.82 3.17
C GLN A 213 16.16 -16.83 2.93
N ASP A 214 16.61 -16.16 3.99
CA ASP A 214 17.67 -15.14 3.96
C ASP A 214 17.31 -13.83 3.21
N SER A 215 16.04 -13.64 2.79
CA SER A 215 15.53 -12.37 2.26
C SER A 215 15.07 -11.43 3.37
N GLN A 216 15.34 -10.14 3.19
CA GLN A 216 14.80 -9.06 4.02
C GLN A 216 13.56 -8.44 3.38
N LYS A 217 12.63 -7.96 4.21
CA LYS A 217 11.51 -7.11 3.81
C LYS A 217 11.87 -5.67 4.16
N ILE A 218 12.10 -4.86 3.14
CA ILE A 218 12.61 -3.49 3.32
C ILE A 218 11.54 -2.51 2.83
N LEU A 219 11.16 -1.57 3.69
CA LEU A 219 10.38 -0.40 3.29
C LEU A 219 11.31 0.81 3.21
N MET A 220 11.28 1.53 2.08
CA MET A 220 11.89 2.83 1.94
C MET A 220 10.80 3.87 1.67
N ASP A 221 10.48 4.65 2.69
CA ASP A 221 9.49 5.72 2.63
C ASP A 221 10.19 7.06 2.40
N ILE A 222 10.12 7.57 1.18
CA ILE A 222 10.77 8.78 0.72
C ILE A 222 9.74 9.92 0.74
N GLY A 223 9.83 10.74 1.79
CA GLY A 223 8.80 11.72 2.16
C GLY A 223 7.79 11.14 3.15
N ALA A 224 8.33 10.65 4.27
CA ALA A 224 7.60 9.85 5.25
C ALA A 224 6.66 10.67 6.13
N SER A 225 6.85 11.98 6.25
CA SER A 225 6.17 12.82 7.24
C SER A 225 6.35 12.23 8.66
N LEU A 226 5.38 12.46 9.54
CA LEU A 226 5.27 11.78 10.84
C LEU A 226 4.65 10.38 10.64
N PHE A 227 5.06 9.40 11.45
CA PHE A 227 4.54 8.02 11.35
C PHE A 227 3.03 7.94 11.54
N ASN A 228 2.48 8.69 12.50
CA ASN A 228 1.03 8.78 12.66
C ASN A 228 0.38 9.74 11.67
N GLY A 229 1.06 10.21 10.63
CA GLY A 229 0.60 11.25 9.71
C GLY A 229 0.64 12.65 10.32
N VAL A 230 -0.03 13.61 9.68
CA VAL A 230 -0.01 15.02 10.09
C VAL A 230 -0.66 15.18 11.47
N ASN A 231 -0.04 15.97 12.36
CA ASN A 231 -0.59 16.37 13.66
C ASN A 231 -1.77 17.36 13.49
N ASP A 232 -2.77 16.97 12.72
CA ASP A 232 -4.02 17.72 12.58
C ASP A 232 -5.13 16.94 13.28
N PRO A 233 -5.75 17.48 14.35
CA PRO A 233 -6.85 16.83 15.05
C PRO A 233 -8.09 16.58 14.17
N ASN A 234 -8.18 17.21 12.99
CA ASN A 234 -9.27 16.98 12.03
C ASN A 234 -8.93 15.93 10.95
N THR A 235 -7.66 15.56 10.83
CA THR A 235 -7.23 14.56 9.84
C THR A 235 -7.07 13.22 10.54
N VAL A 236 -7.74 12.18 10.05
CA VAL A 236 -7.46 10.79 10.47
C VAL A 236 -6.12 10.38 9.88
N SER A 237 -5.06 10.84 10.54
CA SER A 237 -3.68 10.87 10.07
C SER A 237 -3.05 9.47 9.92
N SER A 238 -3.73 8.42 10.41
CA SER A 238 -3.28 7.03 10.35
C SER A 238 -3.22 6.41 8.95
N LEU A 239 -3.47 7.17 7.87
CA LEU A 239 -3.61 6.67 6.50
C LEU A 239 -2.48 7.10 5.54
N ILE A 240 -1.46 7.81 6.02
CA ILE A 240 -0.39 8.40 5.18
C ILE A 240 0.98 7.79 5.56
N GLY A 241 1.82 7.51 4.56
CA GLY A 241 3.22 7.09 4.74
C GLY A 241 3.42 5.70 5.35
N ALA A 242 4.52 5.55 6.08
CA ALA A 242 5.03 4.27 6.60
C ALA A 242 4.03 3.49 7.46
N ARG A 243 3.16 4.17 8.21
CA ARG A 243 2.20 3.49 9.08
C ARG A 243 1.20 2.64 8.30
N TRP A 244 0.73 3.12 7.14
CA TRP A 244 -0.19 2.36 6.31
C TRP A 244 0.44 1.04 5.84
N PHE A 245 1.69 1.08 5.38
CA PHE A 245 2.44 -0.11 5.01
C PHE A 245 2.64 -1.04 6.22
N TYR A 246 3.08 -0.50 7.35
CA TYR A 246 3.27 -1.26 8.58
C TYR A 246 2.00 -2.01 8.98
N GLU A 247 0.86 -1.32 9.05
CA GLU A 247 -0.42 -1.93 9.43
C GLU A 247 -0.88 -2.97 8.40
N TYR A 248 -0.81 -2.64 7.10
CA TYR A 248 -1.21 -3.55 6.03
C TYR A 248 -0.40 -4.85 6.03
N PHE A 249 0.94 -4.77 6.11
CA PHE A 249 1.80 -5.95 6.12
C PHE A 249 1.62 -6.78 7.39
N ARG A 250 1.49 -6.12 8.55
CA ARG A 250 1.24 -6.79 9.83
C ARG A 250 -0.08 -7.57 9.82
N LEU A 251 -1.14 -7.01 9.23
CA LEU A 251 -2.43 -7.71 9.05
C LEU A 251 -2.28 -9.00 8.21
N HIS A 252 -1.28 -9.05 7.33
CA HIS A 252 -0.96 -10.21 6.49
C HIS A 252 0.14 -11.10 7.09
N SER A 253 0.42 -10.96 8.40
CA SER A 253 1.47 -11.72 9.10
C SER A 253 2.85 -11.57 8.45
N LEU A 254 3.13 -10.40 7.88
CA LEU A 254 4.42 -9.99 7.37
C LEU A 254 4.96 -8.85 8.23
N SER A 255 6.23 -8.93 8.59
CA SER A 255 6.96 -7.88 9.29
C SER A 255 8.07 -7.34 8.40
N PHE A 256 8.32 -6.04 8.44
CA PHE A 256 9.52 -5.48 7.85
C PHE A 256 10.74 -5.87 8.68
N ASP A 257 11.85 -6.15 8.01
CA ASP A 257 13.16 -6.33 8.64
C ASP A 257 13.90 -4.99 8.76
N ARG A 258 13.50 -4.01 7.93
CA ARG A 258 14.07 -2.67 7.90
C ARG A 258 13.07 -1.66 7.35
N ILE A 259 13.02 -0.49 7.97
CA ILE A 259 12.27 0.67 7.46
C ILE A 259 13.23 1.85 7.38
N ILE A 260 13.36 2.47 6.21
CA ILE A 260 14.14 3.69 5.98
C ILE A 260 13.15 4.81 5.67
N ALA A 261 13.09 5.83 6.52
CA ALA A 261 12.16 6.95 6.36
C ALA A 261 12.94 8.26 6.12
N PHE A 262 12.73 8.89 4.97
CA PHE A 262 13.29 10.19 4.62
C PHE A 262 12.27 11.29 4.85
N GLU A 263 12.69 12.39 5.45
CA GLU A 263 11.83 13.57 5.62
C GLU A 263 12.65 14.86 5.60
N ALA A 264 12.26 15.80 4.76
CA ALA A 264 12.90 17.11 4.64
C ALA A 264 12.51 18.05 5.79
N THR A 265 11.25 18.00 6.21
CA THR A 265 10.68 18.78 7.30
C THR A 265 11.35 18.40 8.61
N GLN A 266 12.00 19.38 9.24
CA GLN A 266 12.71 19.14 10.50
C GLN A 266 11.71 18.88 11.64
N TYR A 267 11.80 17.70 12.25
CA TYR A 267 11.02 17.31 13.42
C TYR A 267 11.90 17.19 14.65
N SER A 268 11.33 17.47 15.84
CA SER A 268 12.03 17.15 17.07
C SER A 268 12.11 15.62 17.23
N PRO A 269 13.26 15.06 17.68
CA PRO A 269 13.36 13.62 17.91
C PRO A 269 12.27 13.11 18.86
N GLN A 270 11.96 13.87 19.92
CA GLN A 270 10.92 13.48 20.86
C GLN A 270 9.56 13.34 20.18
N THR A 271 9.13 14.32 19.39
CA THR A 271 7.85 14.27 18.65
C THR A 271 7.81 13.11 17.67
N TYR A 272 8.90 12.87 16.93
CA TYR A 272 8.92 11.81 15.93
C TYR A 272 8.94 10.41 16.56
N TRP A 273 9.72 10.19 17.62
CA TRP A 273 9.90 8.85 18.19
C TRP A 273 8.77 8.43 19.13
N GLN A 274 8.03 9.37 19.74
CA GLN A 274 6.90 9.06 20.62
C GLN A 274 5.71 8.38 19.94
N GLN A 275 5.63 8.45 18.61
CA GLN A 275 4.56 7.86 17.80
C GLN A 275 4.92 6.49 17.21
N ILE A 276 6.20 6.09 17.29
CA ILE A 276 6.69 4.84 16.70
C ILE A 276 6.30 3.67 17.61
N PRO A 277 5.63 2.63 17.08
CA PRO A 277 5.37 1.41 17.83
C PRO A 277 6.65 0.74 18.34
N ASP A 278 6.60 0.23 19.57
CA ASP A 278 7.76 -0.39 20.24
C ASP A 278 8.39 -1.54 19.42
N ASP A 279 7.58 -2.28 18.66
CA ASP A 279 8.02 -3.44 17.88
C ASP A 279 8.82 -3.08 16.62
N ILE A 280 8.80 -1.81 16.17
CA ILE A 280 9.57 -1.36 15.01
C ILE A 280 10.65 -0.34 15.33
N ILE A 281 10.81 0.06 16.60
CA ILE A 281 11.78 1.10 17.00
C ILE A 281 13.22 0.73 16.59
N GLY A 282 13.60 -0.55 16.69
CA GLY A 282 14.92 -1.05 16.30
C GLY A 282 15.07 -1.35 14.80
N LEU A 283 13.98 -1.28 14.04
CA LEU A 283 13.93 -1.59 12.61
C LEU A 283 13.88 -0.32 11.75
N LEU A 284 13.40 0.78 12.34
CA LEU A 284 13.25 2.08 11.71
C LEU A 284 14.55 2.89 11.78
N THR A 285 15.02 3.35 10.63
CA THR A 285 16.02 4.41 10.50
C THR A 285 15.35 5.66 9.97
N PHE A 286 15.27 6.70 10.79
CA PHE A 286 14.74 8.01 10.38
C PHE A 286 15.87 8.94 9.94
N ILE A 287 15.82 9.39 8.69
CA ILE A 287 16.79 10.30 8.08
C ILE A 287 16.07 11.64 7.86
N ASN A 288 16.20 12.54 8.85
CA ASN A 288 15.53 13.83 8.81
C ASN A 288 16.29 14.88 7.97
N VAL A 289 16.58 14.51 6.73
CA VAL A 289 17.22 15.36 5.72
C VAL A 289 16.50 15.10 4.40
N GLY A 290 16.30 16.14 3.59
CA GLY A 290 15.76 15.99 2.26
C GLY A 290 16.65 15.12 1.36
N VAL A 291 16.01 14.35 0.47
CA VAL A 291 16.74 13.57 -0.54
C VAL A 291 17.36 14.47 -1.61
N ALA A 292 18.34 13.93 -2.32
CA ALA A 292 18.95 14.57 -3.48
C ALA A 292 19.00 13.59 -4.66
N ASN A 293 19.07 14.10 -5.89
CA ASN A 293 19.25 13.26 -7.07
C ASN A 293 20.69 12.70 -7.19
N THR A 294 21.62 13.15 -6.36
CA THR A 294 23.04 12.74 -6.38
C THR A 294 23.63 12.77 -4.96
N GLY A 295 24.83 12.20 -4.78
CA GLY A 295 25.55 12.25 -3.51
C GLY A 295 25.02 11.30 -2.43
N LYS A 296 25.38 11.58 -1.18
CA LYS A 296 25.14 10.66 -0.04
C LYS A 296 23.67 10.53 0.38
N PHE A 297 22.84 11.51 0.04
CA PHE A 297 21.40 11.51 0.32
C PHE A 297 20.56 11.17 -0.91
N ASN A 298 21.19 10.63 -1.95
CA ASN A 298 20.44 9.94 -2.99
C ASN A 298 19.91 8.60 -2.43
N PRO A 299 18.59 8.38 -2.42
CA PRO A 299 17.98 7.19 -1.83
C PRO A 299 18.47 5.89 -2.49
N TRP A 300 18.80 5.94 -3.78
CA TRP A 300 19.25 4.76 -4.51
C TRP A 300 20.65 4.30 -4.13
N ASN A 301 21.53 5.22 -3.72
CA ASN A 301 22.84 4.86 -3.18
C ASN A 301 22.69 4.08 -1.86
N ILE A 302 21.72 4.48 -1.04
CA ILE A 302 21.41 3.78 0.22
C ILE A 302 20.76 2.44 -0.07
N LEU A 303 19.78 2.38 -0.97
CA LEU A 303 19.15 1.14 -1.39
C LEU A 303 20.18 0.09 -1.84
N LYS A 304 21.10 0.47 -2.74
CA LYS A 304 22.19 -0.39 -3.21
C LYS A 304 23.11 -0.91 -2.09
N SER A 305 23.21 -0.18 -0.98
CA SER A 305 24.05 -0.57 0.16
C SER A 305 23.37 -1.52 1.16
N ILE A 306 22.03 -1.55 1.18
CA ILE A 306 21.26 -2.29 2.19
C ILE A 306 20.48 -3.48 1.61
N ALA A 307 20.13 -3.43 0.33
CA ALA A 307 19.29 -4.42 -0.32
C ALA A 307 20.09 -5.34 -1.26
N LYS A 308 19.55 -6.54 -1.46
CA LYS A 308 20.01 -7.56 -2.41
C LYS A 308 18.86 -7.89 -3.35
N ILE A 309 19.20 -8.50 -4.49
CA ILE A 309 18.23 -8.89 -5.53
C ILE A 309 17.15 -9.89 -5.06
N ASN A 310 17.37 -10.56 -3.93
CA ASN A 310 16.42 -11.52 -3.36
C ASN A 310 15.64 -10.94 -2.16
N ASP A 311 15.93 -9.71 -1.75
CA ASP A 311 15.13 -9.03 -0.74
C ASP A 311 13.79 -8.61 -1.36
N TYR A 312 12.76 -8.46 -0.53
CA TYR A 312 11.48 -7.88 -0.92
C TYR A 312 11.45 -6.39 -0.56
N VAL A 313 11.56 -5.53 -1.56
CA VAL A 313 11.76 -4.08 -1.38
C VAL A 313 10.55 -3.30 -1.85
N ILE A 314 10.06 -2.43 -0.97
CA ILE A 314 8.97 -1.50 -1.23
C ILE A 314 9.49 -0.08 -1.16
N ILE A 315 9.21 0.70 -2.20
CA ILE A 315 9.55 2.12 -2.27
C ILE A 315 8.26 2.95 -2.28
N LYS A 316 8.13 3.93 -1.40
CA LYS A 316 7.16 5.04 -1.54
C LYS A 316 7.94 6.31 -1.83
N LEU A 317 7.57 7.05 -2.88
CA LEU A 317 8.18 8.30 -3.29
C LEU A 317 7.10 9.37 -3.44
N ASP A 318 7.11 10.31 -2.50
CA ASP A 318 6.18 11.45 -2.43
C ASP A 318 6.77 12.47 -1.45
N ILE A 319 7.49 13.46 -1.98
CA ILE A 319 8.29 14.49 -1.29
C ILE A 319 7.86 15.92 -1.66
N ASP A 320 6.67 16.09 -2.25
CA ASP A 320 6.12 17.38 -2.71
C ASP A 320 7.05 18.17 -3.67
N ASN A 321 7.93 17.48 -4.38
CA ASN A 321 8.86 18.07 -5.35
C ASN A 321 8.88 17.27 -6.65
N SER A 322 7.88 17.52 -7.50
CA SER A 322 7.68 16.80 -8.76
C SER A 322 8.89 16.76 -9.69
N ILE A 323 9.72 17.81 -9.73
CA ILE A 323 10.93 17.82 -10.57
C ILE A 323 11.92 16.78 -10.05
N LEU A 324 12.24 16.83 -8.75
CA LEU A 324 13.18 15.92 -8.12
C LEU A 324 12.67 14.47 -8.12
N GLU A 325 11.38 14.26 -7.87
CA GLU A 325 10.76 12.93 -7.94
C GLU A 325 10.90 12.32 -9.33
N ASN A 326 10.61 13.10 -10.38
CA ASN A 326 10.78 12.64 -11.75
C ASN A 326 12.23 12.30 -12.05
N GLU A 327 13.20 13.10 -11.60
CA GLU A 327 14.62 12.78 -11.73
C GLU A 327 14.99 11.46 -11.03
N LEU A 328 14.46 11.21 -9.84
CA LEU A 328 14.67 9.97 -9.09
C LEU A 328 14.05 8.75 -9.80
N ILE A 329 12.84 8.88 -10.36
CA ILE A 329 12.20 7.84 -11.17
C ILE A 329 12.99 7.57 -12.46
N GLN A 330 13.52 8.61 -13.12
CA GLN A 330 14.38 8.41 -14.28
C GLN A 330 15.64 7.60 -13.94
N GLN A 331 16.18 7.72 -12.72
CA GLN A 331 17.30 6.87 -12.31
C GLN A 331 16.88 5.39 -12.21
N ILE A 332 15.69 5.08 -11.67
CA ILE A 332 15.16 3.71 -11.67
C ILE A 332 15.01 3.18 -13.10
N LEU A 333 14.46 3.99 -14.01
CA LEU A 333 14.24 3.58 -15.41
C LEU A 333 15.54 3.33 -16.18
N ASN A 334 16.61 4.07 -15.86
CA ASN A 334 17.85 4.05 -16.64
C ASN A 334 18.96 3.20 -16.00
N ASP A 335 18.83 2.77 -14.75
CA ASP A 335 19.84 1.97 -14.05
C ASP A 335 19.26 0.65 -13.54
N LYS A 336 19.58 -0.43 -14.27
CA LYS A 336 19.15 -1.79 -13.91
C LYS A 336 19.64 -2.22 -12.53
N SER A 337 20.76 -1.70 -12.04
CA SER A 337 21.25 -2.01 -10.69
C SER A 337 20.42 -1.38 -9.58
N ILE A 338 19.56 -0.40 -9.91
CA ILE A 338 18.52 0.13 -9.02
C ILE A 338 17.23 -0.67 -9.24
N SER A 339 16.75 -0.76 -10.47
CA SER A 339 15.44 -1.36 -10.76
C SER A 339 15.34 -2.83 -10.35
N SER A 340 16.45 -3.58 -10.42
CA SER A 340 16.48 -4.99 -9.99
C SER A 340 16.38 -5.19 -8.49
N LEU A 341 16.45 -4.12 -7.69
CA LEU A 341 16.35 -4.17 -6.23
C LEU A 341 14.95 -3.76 -5.73
N ILE A 342 13.99 -3.50 -6.61
CA ILE A 342 12.68 -2.96 -6.24
C ILE A 342 11.59 -3.94 -6.69
N ASP A 343 10.75 -4.39 -5.75
CA ASP A 343 9.60 -5.24 -6.04
C ASP A 343 8.32 -4.44 -6.19
N GLU A 344 8.08 -3.48 -5.30
CA GLU A 344 6.91 -2.58 -5.37
C GLU A 344 7.32 -1.11 -5.26
N CYS A 345 6.66 -0.26 -6.05
CA CYS A 345 6.90 1.17 -6.03
C CYS A 345 5.58 1.94 -6.03
N PHE A 346 5.49 2.93 -5.14
CA PHE A 346 4.37 3.85 -4.97
C PHE A 346 4.88 5.25 -5.27
N PHE A 347 4.30 5.90 -6.25
CA PHE A 347 4.75 7.22 -6.69
C PHE A 347 3.54 8.06 -7.10
N GLU A 348 3.45 9.27 -6.56
CA GLU A 348 2.44 10.26 -6.93
C GLU A 348 2.98 11.14 -8.06
N MET A 349 2.68 10.75 -9.30
CA MET A 349 3.03 11.61 -10.43
C MET A 349 1.96 12.69 -10.62
N HIS A 350 2.31 13.91 -10.24
CA HIS A 350 1.51 15.11 -10.48
C HIS A 350 1.39 15.39 -11.98
N VAL A 351 0.17 15.38 -12.54
CA VAL A 351 -0.09 15.59 -13.98
C VAL A 351 -1.32 16.45 -14.25
N THR A 352 -1.37 17.09 -15.41
CA THR A 352 -2.50 17.94 -15.79
C THR A 352 -3.72 17.10 -16.14
N VAL A 353 -4.73 17.11 -15.26
CA VAL A 353 -6.04 16.49 -15.48
C VAL A 353 -7.12 17.31 -14.75
N ASN A 354 -8.27 17.53 -15.40
CA ASN A 354 -9.29 18.47 -14.92
C ASN A 354 -9.81 18.12 -13.53
N GLU A 355 -10.03 16.83 -13.32
CA GLU A 355 -10.54 16.21 -12.11
C GLU A 355 -9.66 16.46 -10.89
N MET A 356 -8.34 16.54 -11.07
CA MET A 356 -7.36 16.71 -9.98
C MET A 356 -6.82 18.13 -9.86
N LYS A 357 -7.24 19.05 -10.74
CA LYS A 357 -6.76 20.44 -10.78
C LYS A 357 -6.88 21.17 -9.44
N ARG A 358 -7.94 20.89 -8.66
CA ARG A 358 -8.15 21.50 -7.34
C ARG A 358 -7.15 21.04 -6.27
N TYR A 359 -6.53 19.86 -6.46
CA TYR A 359 -5.60 19.26 -5.51
C TYR A 359 -4.15 19.53 -5.92
N TRP A 360 -3.83 19.35 -7.20
CA TRP A 360 -2.48 19.46 -7.72
C TRP A 360 -2.13 20.84 -8.31
N GLY A 361 -3.13 21.72 -8.45
CA GLY A 361 -2.95 23.03 -9.08
C GLY A 361 -2.70 22.92 -10.59
N ALA A 362 -1.51 23.31 -11.03
CA ALA A 362 -1.11 23.32 -12.44
C ALA A 362 0.22 22.58 -12.64
N PRO A 363 0.26 21.26 -12.40
CA PRO A 363 1.48 20.48 -12.53
C PRO A 363 1.95 20.43 -14.00
N GLN A 364 3.24 20.17 -14.18
CA GLN A 364 3.78 19.93 -15.51
C GLN A 364 3.49 18.49 -15.95
N GLY A 365 3.32 18.27 -17.25
CA GLY A 365 3.06 16.95 -17.82
C GLY A 365 1.58 16.60 -17.95
N GLN A 366 1.35 15.49 -18.64
CA GLN A 366 0.03 14.97 -19.01
C GLN A 366 -0.20 13.60 -18.39
N LEU A 367 -1.47 13.22 -18.20
CA LEU A 367 -1.82 11.89 -17.69
C LEU A 367 -1.21 10.76 -18.54
N LYS A 368 -1.09 10.96 -19.85
CA LYS A 368 -0.36 10.05 -20.74
C LYS A 368 1.08 9.76 -20.30
N ASP A 369 1.78 10.75 -19.76
CA ASP A 369 3.15 10.59 -19.29
C ASP A 369 3.22 9.60 -18.11
N SER A 370 2.26 9.67 -17.18
CA SER A 370 2.12 8.70 -16.08
C SER A 370 1.88 7.28 -16.60
N TYR A 371 0.98 7.10 -17.58
CA TYR A 371 0.75 5.78 -18.18
C TYR A 371 2.03 5.22 -18.80
N ILE A 372 2.80 6.04 -19.52
CA ILE A 372 4.07 5.61 -20.13
C ILE A 372 5.08 5.22 -19.06
N ILE A 373 5.29 6.05 -18.05
CA ILE A 373 6.28 5.81 -16.99
C ILE A 373 5.90 4.57 -16.18
N PHE A 374 4.64 4.44 -15.78
CA PHE A 374 4.22 3.33 -14.91
C PHE A 374 4.23 2.00 -15.67
N THR A 375 3.84 2.00 -16.94
CA THR A 375 3.99 0.82 -17.81
C THR A 375 5.44 0.40 -17.93
N LYS A 376 6.37 1.34 -18.14
CA LYS A 376 7.81 1.04 -18.23
C LYS A 376 8.35 0.45 -16.92
N LEU A 377 7.94 0.99 -15.76
CA LEU A 377 8.33 0.44 -14.46
C LEU A 377 7.80 -1.00 -14.28
N ARG A 378 6.55 -1.28 -14.68
CA ARG A 378 5.99 -2.64 -14.70
C ARG A 378 6.75 -3.58 -15.64
N GLN A 379 7.17 -3.07 -16.81
CA GLN A 379 8.02 -3.82 -17.75
C GLN A 379 9.43 -4.11 -17.20
N LEU A 380 9.90 -3.39 -16.19
CA LEU A 380 11.16 -3.68 -15.48
C LEU A 380 11.00 -4.69 -14.34
N GLY A 381 9.77 -5.15 -14.07
CA GLY A 381 9.47 -6.09 -12.98
C GLY A 381 8.98 -5.44 -11.70
N ILE A 382 8.85 -4.11 -11.68
CA ILE A 382 8.38 -3.36 -10.51
C ILE A 382 6.86 -3.32 -10.50
N ARG A 383 6.23 -3.78 -9.42
CA ARG A 383 4.79 -3.61 -9.18
C ARG A 383 4.53 -2.13 -8.85
N MET A 384 4.27 -1.37 -9.91
CA MET A 384 4.11 0.08 -9.85
C MET A 384 2.64 0.46 -9.55
N HIS A 385 2.45 1.28 -8.51
CA HIS A 385 1.17 1.76 -7.97
C HIS A 385 1.12 3.29 -7.92
N SER A 386 0.06 3.93 -8.46
CA SER A 386 -0.09 5.39 -8.32
C SER A 386 -0.40 5.75 -6.87
N TRP A 387 0.51 6.43 -6.19
CA TRP A 387 0.23 6.88 -4.83
C TRP A 387 -0.87 7.96 -4.84
N PRO A 388 -1.89 7.86 -3.96
CA PRO A 388 -3.05 8.73 -3.94
C PRO A 388 -2.90 9.95 -3.03
#